data_AF-A0A4R4DXW5-F1
#
_entry.id   AF-A0A4R4DXW5-F1
#
_cell.length_a   1.000
_cell.length_b   1.000
_cell.length_c   1.000
_cell.angle_alpha   90.00
_cell.angle_beta   90.00
_cell.angle_gamma   90.00
#
_symmetry.space_group_name_H-M   'P 1'
#
loop_
_entity.id
_entity.type
_entity.pdbx_description
1 polymer ?
#
loop_
_entity_poly.entity_id
_entity_poly.type
_entity_poly.pdbx_seq_one_letter_code
_entity_poly.pdbx_strand_id
1 'polypeptide(L)' 'MARWLWSLGALLVAVGLAAHVFGWANLLWIPEAAIAAIREAPETYGLVALGALLMLVARLIGRRRG' A
#
# COMPACT_ATOMS: atom_id res chain seq x y z
N MET A 1 -16.17 -0.49 -18.69
CA MET A 1 -15.92 -1.61 -17.75
C MET A 1 -14.76 -2.51 -18.15
N ALA A 2 -14.70 -3.07 -19.37
CA ALA A 2 -13.66 -4.03 -19.79
C ALA A 2 -12.21 -3.54 -19.63
N ARG A 3 -11.93 -2.25 -19.88
CA ARG A 3 -10.59 -1.67 -19.77
C ARG A 3 -10.04 -1.66 -18.33
N TRP A 4 -10.93 -1.57 -17.34
CA TRP A 4 -10.57 -1.56 -15.93
C TRP A 4 -10.24 -2.97 -15.42
N LEU A 5 -11.04 -3.96 -15.81
CA LEU A 5 -10.78 -5.38 -15.57
C LEU A 5 -9.46 -5.84 -16.21
N TRP A 6 -9.18 -5.39 -17.43
CA TRP A 6 -7.92 -5.68 -18.10
C TRP A 6 -6.72 -5.07 -17.36
N SER A 7 -6.84 -3.81 -16.91
CA SER A 7 -5.81 -3.18 -16.09
C SER A 7 -5.58 -3.90 -14.77
N LEU A 8 -6.64 -4.36 -14.11
CA LEU A 8 -6.53 -5.15 -12.89
C LEU A 8 -5.85 -6.50 -13.14
N GLY A 9 -6.23 -7.19 -14.21
CA GLY A 9 -5.60 -8.45 -14.61
C GLY A 9 -4.11 -8.26 -14.91
N ALA A 10 -3.75 -7.25 -15.70
CA ALA A 10 -2.35 -6.93 -16.01
C ALA A 10 -1.55 -6.58 -14.74
N LEU A 11 -2.15 -5.83 -13.81
CA LEU A 11 -1.52 -5.48 -12.55
C LEU A 11 -1.33 -6.71 -11.66
N LEU A 12 -2.31 -7.61 -11.60
CA LEU A 12 -2.22 -8.88 -10.87
C LEU A 12 -1.12 -9.78 -11.44
N VAL A 13 -1.03 -9.87 -12.78
CA VAL A 13 0.04 -10.61 -13.47
C VAL A 13 1.40 -10.00 -13.17
N ALA A 14 1.53 -8.67 -13.23
CA ALA A 14 2.79 -7.99 -12.92
C ALA A 14 3.23 -8.21 -11.47
N VAL A 15 2.30 -8.16 -10.52
CA VAL A 15 2.55 -8.47 -9.10
C VAL A 15 2.97 -9.93 -8.93
N GLY A 16 2.29 -10.87 -9.60
CA GLY A 16 2.64 -12.29 -9.57
C GLY A 16 4.03 -12.57 -10.16
N LEU A 17 4.37 -11.90 -11.27
CA LEU A 17 5.69 -12.00 -11.90
C LEU A 17 6.78 -11.44 -10.99
N ALA A 18 6.54 -10.27 -10.39
CA ALA A 18 7.45 -9.67 -9.43
C ALA A 18 7.63 -10.57 -8.20
N ALA A 19 6.55 -11.15 -7.67
CA ALA A 19 6.63 -12.11 -6.57
C ALA A 19 7.38 -13.39 -6.95
N HIS A 20 7.26 -13.86 -8.19
CA HIS A 20 7.98 -15.03 -8.67
C HIS A 20 9.49 -14.76 -8.81
N VAL A 21 9.86 -13.58 -9.32
CA VAL A 21 11.27 -13.21 -9.56
C VAL A 21 12.00 -12.79 -8.29
N PHE A 22 11.34 -12.00 -7.44
CA PHE A 22 11.96 -11.42 -6.24
C PHE A 22 11.63 -12.18 -4.95
N GLY A 23 10.63 -13.07 -4.98
CA GLY A 23 10.13 -13.75 -3.80
C GLY A 23 9.21 -12.87 -2.95
N TRP A 24 8.19 -13.47 -2.34
CA TRP A 24 7.25 -12.76 -1.47
C TRP A 24 7.93 -12.05 -0.29
N ALA A 25 8.99 -12.63 0.26
CA ALA A 25 9.76 -12.01 1.34
C ALA A 25 10.34 -10.65 0.95
N ASN A 26 10.83 -10.49 -0.29
CA ASN A 26 11.41 -9.24 -0.78
C ASN A 26 10.37 -8.27 -1.34
N LEU A 27 9.13 -8.70 -1.58
CA LEU A 27 8.02 -7.79 -1.91
C LEU A 27 7.35 -7.25 -0.65
N LEU A 28 7.29 -8.08 0.40
CA LEU A 28 6.57 -7.79 1.63
C LEU A 28 7.45 -7.22 2.73
N TRP A 29 8.76 -7.06 2.53
CA TRP A 29 9.65 -6.47 3.54
C TRP A 29 9.21 -5.07 3.99
N ILE A 30 8.73 -4.22 3.06
CA ILE A 30 8.25 -2.86 3.37
C ILE A 30 7.02 -2.90 4.27
N PRO A 31 5.92 -3.62 3.90
CA PRO A 31 4.77 -3.71 4.78
C PRO A 31 5.06 -4.46 6.08
N GLU A 32 5.90 -5.49 6.09
CA GLU A 32 6.29 -6.19 7.32
C GLU A 32 7.09 -5.28 8.26
N ALA A 33 8.07 -4.53 7.75
CA ALA A 33 8.83 -3.56 8.55
C ALA A 33 7.93 -2.44 9.09
N ALA A 34 6.95 -1.99 8.30
CA ALA A 34 5.96 -1.02 8.75
C ALA A 34 5.07 -1.60 9.87
N ILE A 35 4.57 -2.83 9.71
CA ILE A 35 3.75 -3.51 10.72
C ILE A 35 4.56 -3.78 12.00
N ALA A 36 5.81 -4.19 11.87
CA ALA A 36 6.73 -4.40 12.99
C ALA A 36 6.98 -3.10 13.76
N ALA A 37 7.27 -2.01 13.05
CA ALA A 37 7.44 -0.69 13.67
C ALA A 37 6.17 -0.18 14.37
N ILE A 38 4.98 -0.48 13.82
CA ILE A 38 3.69 -0.20 14.47
C ILE A 38 3.53 -1.01 15.76
N ARG A 39 3.95 -2.28 15.76
CA ARG A 39 3.84 -3.17 16.93
C ARG A 39 4.82 -2.80 18.05
N GLU A 40 6.00 -2.27 17.74
CA GLU A 40 7.00 -1.91 18.75
C GLU A 40 6.67 -0.65 19.54
N ALA A 41 5.97 0.33 18.95
CA ALA A 41 5.67 1.62 19.60
C ALA A 41 4.22 2.09 19.36
N PRO A 42 3.22 1.37 19.90
CA PRO A 42 1.80 1.58 19.56
C PRO A 42 1.29 2.99 19.87
N GLU A 43 1.72 3.61 20.97
CA GLU A 43 1.31 4.99 21.34
C GLU A 43 1.77 6.08 20.36
N THR A 44 2.95 5.93 19.74
CA THR A 44 3.52 6.95 18.84
C THR A 44 3.20 6.64 17.38
N TYR A 45 3.31 5.36 17.00
CA TYR A 45 3.07 4.94 15.61
C TYR A 45 1.59 4.93 15.24
N GLY A 46 0.68 4.67 16.19
CA GLY A 46 -0.76 4.75 15.95
C GLY A 46 -1.19 6.14 15.50
N LEU A 47 -0.66 7.19 16.13
CA LEU A 47 -0.92 8.59 15.76
C LEU A 47 -0.28 8.97 14.43
N VAL A 48 0.97 8.54 14.18
CA VAL A 48 1.66 8.81 12.91
C VAL A 48 0.97 8.10 11.75
N ALA A 49 0.60 6.84 11.91
CA ALA A 49 -0.12 6.07 10.90
C ALA A 49 -1.52 6.66 10.64
N LEU A 50 -2.25 7.04 11.68
CA LEU A 50 -3.56 7.70 11.56
C LEU A 50 -3.42 9.06 10.86
N GLY A 51 -2.45 9.87 11.25
CA GLY A 51 -2.17 11.17 10.63
C GLY A 51 -1.81 11.03 9.15
N ALA A 52 -0.96 10.07 8.80
CA ALA A 52 -0.61 9.76 7.42
C ALA A 52 -1.84 9.28 6.62
N LEU A 53 -2.67 8.40 7.19
CA LEU A 53 -3.90 7.92 6.59
C LEU A 53 -4.87 9.08 6.29
N LEU A 54 -5.06 9.97 7.26
CA LEU A 54 -5.89 11.17 7.10
C LEU A 54 -5.34 12.12 6.03
N MET A 55 -4.02 12.31 5.97
CA MET A 55 -3.36 13.08 4.90
C MET A 55 -3.62 12.46 3.52
N LEU A 56 -3.56 11.14 3.42
CA LEU A 56 -3.76 10.40 2.17
C LEU A 56 -5.21 10.49 1.70
N VAL A 57 -6.17 10.36 2.63
CA VAL A 57 -7.60 10.57 2.39
C VAL A 57 -7.87 12.01 1.94
N ALA A 58 -7.33 13.00 2.67
CA ALA A 58 -7.47 14.41 2.31
C ALA A 58 -6.90 14.69 0.91
N ARG A 59 -5.74 14.11 0.57
CA ARG A 59 -5.11 14.26 -0.75
C ARG A 59 -5.92 13.61 -1.87
N LEU A 60 -6.53 12.45 -1.62
CA LEU A 60 -7.41 11.78 -2.57
C LEU A 60 -8.71 12.57 -2.82
N ILE A 61 -9.27 13.17 -1.78
CA ILE A 61 -10.47 14.01 -1.88
C ILE A 61 -10.12 15.33 -2.61
N GLY A 62 -9.01 15.97 -2.25
CA GLY A 62 -8.54 17.20 -2.91
C GLY A 62 -8.26 17.02 -4.40
N ARG A 63 -7.73 15.86 -4.81
CA ARG A 63 -7.49 15.53 -6.22
C ARG A 63 -8.75 15.37 -7.07
N ARG A 64 -9.93 15.24 -6.48
CA ARG A 64 -11.21 15.18 -7.22
C ARG A 64 -11.90 16.54 -7.33
N ARG A 65 -11.40 17.57 -6.64
CA ARG A 65 -12.05 18.88 -6.53
C ARG A 65 -11.33 19.99 -7.32
N GLY A 66 -10.19 19.69 -7.93
CA GLY A 66 -9.52 20.51 -8.96
C GLY A 66 -9.57 19.78 -10.29
#